data_AF-A0A5Q4DNU7-F1
#
_entry.id   AF-A0A5Q4DNU7-F1
#
_cell.length_a   1.000
_cell.length_b   1.000
_cell.length_c   1.000
_cell.angle_alpha   90.00
_cell.angle_beta   90.00
_cell.angle_gamma   90.00
#
_symmetry.space_group_name_H-M   'P 1'
#
loop_
_entity.id
_entity.type
_entity.pdbx_description
1 polymer ?
#
loop_
_entity_poly.entity_id
_entity_poly.type
_entity_poly.pdbx_seq_one_letter_code
_entity_poly.pdbx_strand_id
1 'polypeptide(L)'
;MRTYFSPFPTKALGKIEATDLNLLKDVNEGWYIEYKRILVSPKDIAKAISAFSNTYGGFLFFGVEEKSKTESVAGRCLGIPEKDIAGALQCIRQSANHHLNPCPHFDLTVVFGPNEEMELGAGMGVICIEIPMSPNAPILHSDGRIYRRVAESAEPVIETDRYQLGLLWDRRKEMNEKYKRWIVRKPEQTIDQPGTPYARILFDADPYHASGKTWGLSLDQVRDTLNTNDGPRIPMETIYHSNLGIIARQTSSLTRHEDFGLTILIGSGLRFEVWIPINLLEVTDPKDLKKPFSRCKNIDNFIEILVRSRSKKTRVIDLNQIFGIVTTLSHVYTRLLRSANLEIPVVGAKVICSSVMYSVPFIDSPPILKRFEKYGLPLALTDATMVPYGYDADSFQEINVPPSPMDSLMIGVFTFELFCRGLGITGLIPEEGEITDYVAFKEFYDSLLEAGQFKGS
;
A
#
# COMPACT_ATOMS: atom_id res chain seq x y z
N MET A 1 7.41 -13.87 17.10
CA MET A 1 7.15 -14.79 15.98
C MET A 1 5.71 -15.27 16.14
N ARG A 2 4.77 -14.81 15.30
CA ARG A 2 3.40 -15.36 15.35
C ARG A 2 3.47 -16.73 14.66
N THR A 3 3.29 -17.81 15.41
CA THR A 3 3.16 -19.16 14.85
C THR A 3 1.80 -19.24 14.20
N TYR A 4 1.79 -18.98 12.89
CA TYR A 4 0.64 -19.19 12.03
C TYR A 4 0.42 -20.70 11.87
N PHE A 5 -0.78 -21.18 12.17
CA PHE A 5 -1.13 -22.58 11.96
C PHE A 5 -1.44 -22.80 10.47
N SER A 6 -0.78 -23.75 9.83
CA SER A 6 -1.12 -24.22 8.48
C SER A 6 -1.21 -25.74 8.49
N PRO A 7 -2.28 -26.33 7.91
CA PRO A 7 -2.32 -27.78 7.66
C PRO A 7 -1.27 -28.23 6.62
N PHE A 8 -0.68 -27.29 5.88
CA PHE A 8 0.32 -27.52 4.85
C PHE A 8 1.64 -26.83 5.26
N PRO A 9 2.46 -27.45 6.12
CA PRO A 9 3.57 -26.75 6.79
C PRO A 9 4.69 -26.29 5.84
N THR A 10 4.80 -26.88 4.65
CA THR A 10 5.91 -26.64 3.70
C THR A 10 5.47 -25.95 2.41
N LYS A 11 4.16 -25.71 2.21
CA LYS A 11 3.61 -25.20 0.95
C LYS A 11 2.77 -23.94 1.21
N ALA A 12 2.96 -22.93 0.36
CA ALA A 12 2.08 -21.78 0.28
C ALA A 12 0.73 -22.19 -0.33
N LEU A 13 -0.36 -21.49 -0.01
CA LEU A 13 -1.72 -21.82 -0.44
C LEU A 13 -1.83 -22.09 -1.95
N GLY A 14 -1.25 -21.21 -2.79
CA GLY A 14 -1.29 -21.34 -4.26
C GLY A 14 -0.44 -22.49 -4.85
N LYS A 15 0.31 -23.23 -4.02
CA LYS A 15 1.14 -24.38 -4.42
C LYS A 15 0.61 -25.72 -3.89
N ILE A 16 -0.59 -25.72 -3.32
CA ILE A 16 -1.23 -26.93 -2.82
C ILE A 16 -1.72 -27.76 -4.01
N GLU A 17 -1.40 -29.05 -3.98
CA GLU A 17 -1.76 -30.04 -4.98
C GLU A 17 -2.79 -31.02 -4.41
N ALA A 18 -3.45 -31.78 -5.28
CA ALA A 18 -4.53 -32.70 -4.89
C ALA A 18 -4.11 -33.67 -3.79
N THR A 19 -2.90 -34.22 -3.87
CA THR A 19 -2.33 -35.18 -2.92
C THR A 19 -2.05 -34.57 -1.55
N ASP A 20 -1.82 -33.26 -1.46
CA ASP A 20 -1.58 -32.61 -0.17
C ASP A 20 -2.84 -32.64 0.72
N LEU A 21 -4.04 -32.75 0.11
CA LEU A 21 -5.31 -32.87 0.85
C LEU A 21 -5.35 -34.10 1.77
N ASN A 22 -4.48 -35.10 1.54
CA ASN A 22 -4.37 -36.27 2.42
C ASN A 22 -3.99 -35.89 3.85
N LEU A 23 -3.23 -34.80 4.02
CA LEU A 23 -2.84 -34.29 5.34
C LEU A 23 -4.05 -33.89 6.19
N LEU A 24 -5.18 -33.54 5.56
CA LEU A 24 -6.40 -33.14 6.27
C LEU A 24 -7.05 -34.30 7.06
N LYS A 25 -6.67 -35.55 6.79
CA LYS A 25 -7.13 -36.72 7.57
C LYS A 25 -6.61 -36.72 9.00
N ASP A 26 -5.53 -36.01 9.26
CA ASP A 26 -4.87 -35.94 10.57
C ASP A 26 -5.13 -34.61 11.28
N VAL A 27 -5.91 -33.70 10.68
CA VAL A 27 -6.17 -32.38 11.28
C VAL A 27 -7.63 -32.27 11.70
N ASN A 28 -7.82 -32.07 13.01
CA ASN A 28 -9.15 -31.88 13.57
C ASN A 28 -9.67 -30.47 13.28
N GLU A 29 -10.95 -30.39 12.95
CA GLU A 29 -11.74 -29.17 12.99
C GLU A 29 -11.69 -28.56 14.40
N GLY A 30 -11.69 -27.23 14.48
CA GLY A 30 -11.60 -26.52 15.75
C GLY A 30 -11.21 -25.07 15.56
N TRP A 31 -10.22 -24.58 16.33
CA TRP A 31 -9.80 -23.17 16.27
C TRP A 31 -9.32 -22.69 14.91
N TYR A 32 -8.69 -23.57 14.13
CA TYR A 32 -7.92 -23.19 12.94
C TYR A 32 -8.41 -23.82 11.65
N ILE A 33 -9.31 -24.80 11.71
CA ILE A 33 -9.86 -25.45 10.52
C ILE A 33 -11.37 -25.56 10.66
N GLU A 34 -12.07 -25.46 9.53
CA GLU A 34 -13.49 -25.78 9.35
C GLU A 34 -13.70 -26.48 8.00
N TYR A 35 -14.45 -27.58 8.00
CA TYR A 35 -14.79 -28.32 6.79
C TYR A 35 -16.27 -28.12 6.43
N LYS A 36 -16.55 -27.81 5.17
CA LYS A 36 -17.91 -27.74 4.63
C LYS A 36 -18.03 -28.58 3.37
N ARG A 37 -18.99 -29.50 3.37
CA ARG A 37 -19.25 -30.39 2.23
C ARG A 37 -19.67 -29.63 0.97
N ILE A 38 -20.52 -28.62 1.13
CA ILE A 38 -21.07 -27.80 0.04
C ILE A 38 -20.96 -26.32 0.41
N LEU A 39 -21.09 -25.43 -0.58
CA LEU A 39 -21.27 -24.02 -0.27
C LEU A 39 -22.53 -23.81 0.56
N VAL A 40 -22.36 -23.09 1.66
CA VAL A 40 -23.43 -22.68 2.57
C VAL A 40 -23.99 -21.32 2.16
N SER A 41 -24.94 -20.78 2.93
CA SER A 41 -25.52 -19.48 2.62
C SER A 41 -24.45 -18.37 2.67
N PRO A 42 -24.57 -17.28 1.88
CA PRO A 42 -23.62 -16.16 1.92
C PRO A 42 -23.38 -15.59 3.33
N LYS A 43 -24.40 -15.58 4.17
CA LYS A 43 -24.30 -15.13 5.56
C LYS A 43 -23.45 -16.08 6.40
N ASP A 44 -23.60 -17.39 6.21
CA ASP A 44 -22.82 -18.38 6.97
C ASP A 44 -21.36 -18.40 6.54
N ILE A 45 -21.08 -18.19 5.25
CA ILE A 45 -19.71 -17.99 4.75
C ILE A 45 -19.07 -16.77 5.44
N ALA A 46 -19.76 -15.63 5.41
CA ALA A 46 -19.28 -14.41 6.05
C ALA A 46 -19.07 -14.59 7.56
N LYS A 47 -20.01 -15.26 8.22
CA LYS A 47 -19.93 -15.59 9.65
C LYS A 47 -18.66 -16.39 9.97
N ALA A 48 -18.37 -17.45 9.23
CA ALA A 48 -17.15 -18.24 9.39
C ALA A 48 -15.87 -17.39 9.19
N ILE A 49 -15.81 -16.61 8.10
CA ILE A 49 -14.67 -15.73 7.80
C ILE A 49 -14.43 -14.72 8.93
N SER A 50 -15.49 -14.08 9.43
CA SER A 50 -15.40 -13.11 10.54
C SER A 50 -14.90 -13.77 11.83
N ALA A 51 -15.32 -15.00 12.10
CA ALA A 51 -14.95 -15.74 13.30
C ALA A 51 -13.46 -16.09 13.30
N PHE A 52 -12.93 -16.58 12.20
CA PHE A 52 -11.49 -16.80 12.03
C PHE A 52 -10.70 -15.51 12.20
N SER A 53 -11.13 -14.45 11.49
CA SER A 53 -10.48 -13.13 11.51
C SER A 53 -10.42 -12.51 12.90
N ASN A 54 -11.48 -12.64 13.71
CA ASN A 54 -11.53 -12.14 15.08
C ASN A 54 -10.73 -13.01 16.08
N THR A 55 -10.41 -14.24 15.72
CA THR A 55 -9.76 -15.20 16.61
C THR A 55 -8.26 -15.26 16.33
N TYR A 56 -7.75 -16.37 15.77
CA TYR A 56 -6.33 -16.58 15.49
C TYR A 56 -6.03 -16.70 13.99
N GLY A 57 -7.04 -16.51 13.13
CA GLY A 57 -7.01 -16.96 11.75
C GLY A 57 -7.22 -18.47 11.62
N GLY A 58 -7.19 -18.97 10.39
CA GLY A 58 -7.35 -20.39 10.07
C GLY A 58 -7.72 -20.65 8.61
N PHE A 59 -8.18 -21.87 8.35
CA PHE A 59 -8.54 -22.39 7.04
C PHE A 59 -10.00 -22.83 7.00
N LEU A 60 -10.69 -22.47 5.93
CA LEU A 60 -12.03 -22.94 5.61
C LEU A 60 -12.00 -23.70 4.30
N PHE A 61 -12.49 -24.93 4.29
CA PHE A 61 -12.51 -25.79 3.11
C PHE A 61 -13.93 -26.05 2.63
N PHE A 62 -14.19 -25.86 1.33
CA PHE A 62 -15.44 -26.26 0.69
C PHE A 62 -15.22 -27.45 -0.26
N GLY A 63 -16.15 -28.41 -0.20
CA GLY A 63 -16.04 -29.68 -0.94
C GLY A 63 -15.43 -30.81 -0.11
N VAL A 64 -15.28 -30.62 1.20
CA VAL A 64 -14.70 -31.60 2.14
C VAL A 64 -15.78 -32.02 3.13
N GLU A 65 -16.00 -33.33 3.26
CA GLU A 65 -16.90 -33.91 4.24
C GLU A 65 -16.10 -34.42 5.44
N GLU A 66 -16.51 -34.02 6.64
CA GLU A 66 -15.97 -34.56 7.90
C GLU A 66 -16.19 -36.07 7.97
N LYS A 67 -15.24 -36.79 8.59
CA LYS A 67 -15.33 -38.24 8.75
C LYS A 67 -16.49 -38.64 9.64
N SER A 68 -16.67 -37.96 10.78
CA SER A 68 -17.84 -38.12 11.66
C SER A 68 -17.91 -36.99 12.70
N LYS A 69 -19.03 -36.86 13.39
CA LYS A 69 -19.17 -35.90 14.52
C LYS A 69 -18.23 -36.19 15.71
N THR A 70 -17.71 -37.41 15.81
CA THR A 70 -16.80 -37.84 16.88
C THR A 70 -15.33 -37.76 16.47
N GLU A 71 -15.06 -37.85 15.16
CA GLU A 71 -13.73 -37.69 14.55
C GLU A 71 -13.83 -36.56 13.53
N SER A 72 -13.65 -35.33 14.00
CA SER A 72 -13.83 -34.10 13.24
C SER A 72 -12.67 -33.81 12.27
N VAL A 73 -12.09 -34.85 11.67
CA VAL A 73 -11.07 -34.77 10.63
C VAL A 73 -11.72 -34.88 9.24
N ALA A 74 -10.98 -34.56 8.19
CA ALA A 74 -11.49 -34.77 6.83
C ALA A 74 -11.67 -36.26 6.53
N GLY A 75 -12.87 -36.65 6.12
CA GLY A 75 -13.19 -38.02 5.69
C GLY A 75 -12.95 -38.20 4.19
N ARG A 76 -13.60 -37.37 3.37
CA ARG A 76 -13.50 -37.40 1.91
C ARG A 76 -13.72 -36.03 1.27
N CYS A 77 -13.17 -35.84 0.08
CA CYS A 77 -13.27 -34.64 -0.74
C CYS A 77 -14.20 -34.90 -1.93
N LEU A 78 -15.50 -34.65 -1.77
CA LEU A 78 -16.45 -34.74 -2.88
C LEU A 78 -16.19 -33.66 -3.94
N GLY A 79 -15.63 -32.52 -3.52
CA GLY A 79 -15.33 -31.37 -4.37
C GLY A 79 -16.59 -30.68 -4.93
N ILE A 80 -16.34 -29.63 -5.68
CA ILE A 80 -17.33 -28.84 -6.43
C ILE A 80 -17.02 -29.02 -7.92
N PRO A 81 -18.01 -29.22 -8.80
CA PRO A 81 -17.75 -29.36 -10.23
C PRO A 81 -17.03 -28.13 -10.80
N GLU A 82 -16.05 -28.34 -11.67
CA GLU A 82 -15.21 -27.28 -12.25
C GLU A 82 -16.02 -26.12 -12.86
N LYS A 83 -17.14 -26.44 -13.53
CA LYS A 83 -18.07 -25.46 -14.12
C LYS A 83 -18.70 -24.50 -13.10
N ASP A 84 -18.81 -24.91 -11.83
CA ASP A 84 -19.49 -24.16 -10.76
C ASP A 84 -18.48 -23.39 -9.87
N ILE A 85 -17.18 -23.70 -9.99
CA ILE A 85 -16.11 -23.10 -9.17
C ILE A 85 -16.05 -21.58 -9.33
N ALA A 86 -16.12 -21.06 -10.55
CA ALA A 86 -16.03 -19.61 -10.79
C ALA A 86 -17.15 -18.84 -10.05
N GLY A 87 -18.38 -19.34 -10.11
CA GLY A 87 -19.52 -18.79 -9.39
C GLY A 87 -19.37 -18.91 -7.87
N ALA A 88 -18.83 -20.03 -7.38
CA ALA A 88 -18.55 -20.24 -5.96
C ALA A 88 -17.52 -19.24 -5.41
N LEU A 89 -16.40 -19.02 -6.12
CA LEU A 89 -15.37 -18.06 -5.74
C LEU A 89 -15.93 -16.63 -5.69
N GLN A 90 -16.75 -16.25 -6.67
CA GLN A 90 -17.43 -14.96 -6.69
C GLN A 90 -18.40 -14.82 -5.51
N CYS A 91 -19.19 -15.86 -5.22
CA CYS A 91 -20.12 -15.90 -4.09
C CYS A 91 -19.39 -15.68 -2.76
N ILE A 92 -18.25 -16.35 -2.54
CA ILE A 92 -17.43 -16.18 -1.33
C ILE A 92 -16.94 -14.73 -1.18
N ARG A 93 -16.39 -14.14 -2.25
CA ARG A 93 -15.92 -12.74 -2.22
C ARG A 93 -17.05 -11.76 -1.94
N GLN A 94 -18.19 -11.93 -2.60
CA GLN A 94 -19.36 -11.10 -2.38
C GLN A 94 -19.95 -11.29 -0.97
N SER A 95 -19.89 -12.50 -0.43
CA SER A 95 -20.35 -12.79 0.93
C SER A 95 -19.59 -11.96 1.96
N ALA A 96 -18.25 -11.97 1.90
CA ALA A 96 -17.43 -11.15 2.78
C ALA A 96 -17.70 -9.65 2.60
N ASN A 97 -17.69 -9.16 1.35
CA ASN A 97 -17.87 -7.73 1.05
C ASN A 97 -19.23 -7.16 1.47
N HIS A 98 -20.33 -7.93 1.33
CA HIS A 98 -21.67 -7.43 1.63
C HIS A 98 -22.09 -7.66 3.09
N HIS A 99 -21.48 -8.63 3.77
CA HIS A 99 -21.91 -9.01 5.12
C HIS A 99 -20.91 -8.68 6.23
N LEU A 100 -19.68 -8.25 5.92
CA LEU A 100 -18.66 -7.96 6.93
C LEU A 100 -18.21 -6.50 6.89
N ASN A 101 -18.00 -5.91 8.07
CA ASN A 101 -17.46 -4.57 8.21
C ASN A 101 -16.47 -4.48 9.40
N PRO A 102 -15.20 -4.11 9.17
CA PRO A 102 -14.55 -4.00 7.86
C PRO A 102 -14.48 -5.36 7.17
N CYS A 103 -14.29 -5.39 5.84
CA CYS A 103 -14.06 -6.64 5.13
C CYS A 103 -12.64 -7.16 5.46
N PRO A 104 -12.49 -8.37 6.03
CA PRO A 104 -11.17 -8.92 6.34
C PRO A 104 -10.46 -9.42 5.08
N HIS A 105 -9.13 -9.48 5.15
CA HIS A 105 -8.33 -10.14 4.11
C HIS A 105 -8.45 -11.66 4.22
N PHE A 106 -8.49 -12.34 3.08
CA PHE A 106 -8.38 -13.79 2.95
C PHE A 106 -7.91 -14.14 1.54
N ASP A 107 -7.16 -15.23 1.43
CA ASP A 107 -6.68 -15.79 0.16
C ASP A 107 -7.50 -17.02 -0.22
N LEU A 108 -7.65 -17.25 -1.53
CA LEU A 108 -8.42 -18.35 -2.10
C LEU A 108 -7.54 -19.15 -3.06
N THR A 109 -7.62 -20.47 -3.01
CA THR A 109 -7.05 -21.36 -4.02
C THR A 109 -8.00 -22.53 -4.26
N VAL A 110 -7.98 -23.07 -5.47
CA VAL A 110 -8.75 -24.26 -5.82
C VAL A 110 -7.80 -25.39 -6.12
N VAL A 111 -8.01 -26.53 -5.46
CA VAL A 111 -7.24 -27.75 -5.66
C VAL A 111 -8.11 -28.72 -6.45
N PHE A 112 -7.77 -28.94 -7.71
CA PHE A 112 -8.49 -29.87 -8.58
C PHE A 112 -7.99 -31.30 -8.41
N GLY A 113 -8.92 -32.25 -8.51
CA GLY A 113 -8.58 -33.67 -8.58
C GLY A 113 -7.85 -34.06 -9.88
N PRO A 114 -7.39 -35.32 -10.00
CA PRO A 114 -7.80 -36.44 -9.15
C PRO A 114 -6.97 -36.60 -7.86
N ASN A 115 -7.61 -37.07 -6.80
CA ASN A 115 -6.95 -37.68 -5.64
C ASN A 115 -7.80 -38.86 -5.13
N GLU A 116 -7.37 -40.08 -5.45
CA GLU A 116 -8.07 -41.32 -5.10
C GLU A 116 -8.17 -41.54 -3.58
N GLU A 117 -7.14 -41.16 -2.82
CA GLU A 117 -7.11 -41.37 -1.36
C GLU A 117 -8.15 -40.51 -0.63
N MET A 118 -8.55 -39.38 -1.22
CA MET A 118 -9.59 -38.50 -0.70
C MET A 118 -10.90 -38.59 -1.50
N GLU A 119 -11.04 -39.56 -2.40
CA GLU A 119 -12.22 -39.70 -3.29
C GLU A 119 -12.51 -38.46 -4.16
N LEU A 120 -11.51 -37.61 -4.42
CA LEU A 120 -11.66 -36.41 -5.26
C LEU A 120 -11.56 -36.79 -6.74
N GLY A 121 -12.70 -36.78 -7.43
CA GLY A 121 -12.78 -37.09 -8.86
C GLY A 121 -12.10 -36.07 -9.76
N ALA A 122 -11.71 -36.50 -10.97
CA ALA A 122 -11.25 -35.59 -12.02
C ALA A 122 -12.36 -34.59 -12.41
N GLY A 123 -12.02 -33.31 -12.57
CA GLY A 123 -12.99 -32.24 -12.85
C GLY A 123 -13.79 -31.76 -11.62
N MET A 124 -13.42 -32.21 -10.43
CA MET A 124 -13.93 -31.70 -9.14
C MET A 124 -12.83 -30.92 -8.43
N GLY A 125 -13.18 -29.80 -7.81
CA GLY A 125 -12.25 -28.92 -7.09
C GLY A 125 -12.64 -28.70 -5.64
N VAL A 126 -11.66 -28.67 -4.74
CA VAL A 126 -11.83 -28.23 -3.35
C VAL A 126 -11.41 -26.76 -3.28
N ILE A 127 -12.26 -25.91 -2.70
CA ILE A 127 -11.91 -24.50 -2.47
C ILE A 127 -11.27 -24.40 -1.08
N CYS A 128 -10.03 -23.94 -1.05
CA CYS A 128 -9.28 -23.68 0.17
C CYS A 128 -9.26 -22.17 0.41
N ILE A 129 -9.71 -21.76 1.59
CA ILE A 129 -9.72 -20.36 2.01
C ILE A 129 -8.77 -20.19 3.19
N GLU A 130 -7.79 -19.32 3.03
CA GLU A 130 -6.85 -18.95 4.08
C GLU A 130 -7.25 -17.61 4.68
N ILE A 131 -7.53 -17.58 5.98
CA ILE A 131 -8.05 -16.40 6.67
C ILE A 131 -7.08 -16.02 7.79
N PRO A 132 -6.21 -15.02 7.62
CA PRO A 132 -5.34 -14.57 8.70
C PRO A 132 -6.12 -13.89 9.83
N MET A 133 -5.51 -13.84 11.02
CA MET A 133 -6.05 -13.03 12.12
C MET A 133 -6.05 -11.56 11.71
N SER A 134 -7.23 -10.92 11.76
CA SER A 134 -7.35 -9.53 11.34
C SER A 134 -6.72 -8.59 12.39
N PRO A 135 -5.78 -7.73 11.96
CA PRO A 135 -5.29 -6.62 12.77
C PRO A 135 -6.34 -5.50 12.91
N ASN A 136 -7.34 -5.45 12.02
CA ASN A 136 -8.40 -4.46 12.01
C ASN A 136 -9.68 -4.98 12.71
N ALA A 137 -9.50 -5.74 13.80
CA ALA A 137 -10.61 -6.28 14.59
C ALA A 137 -11.27 -5.19 15.46
N PRO A 138 -12.55 -5.33 15.87
CA PRO A 138 -13.45 -6.42 15.53
C PRO A 138 -14.00 -6.33 14.10
N ILE A 139 -14.20 -7.50 13.49
CA ILE A 139 -14.98 -7.69 12.27
C ILE A 139 -16.42 -7.93 12.67
N LEU A 140 -17.30 -6.99 12.32
CA LEU A 140 -18.74 -7.09 12.54
C LEU A 140 -19.40 -7.80 11.37
N HIS A 141 -20.33 -8.70 11.69
CA HIS A 141 -21.23 -9.29 10.71
C HIS A 141 -22.49 -8.41 10.53
N SER A 142 -23.14 -8.51 9.37
CA SER A 142 -24.31 -7.69 8.98
C SER A 142 -25.53 -7.80 9.89
N ASP A 143 -25.57 -8.79 10.78
CA ASP A 143 -26.59 -8.92 11.83
C ASP A 143 -26.24 -8.15 13.13
N GLY A 144 -25.18 -7.33 13.09
CA GLY A 144 -24.73 -6.50 14.21
C GLY A 144 -23.94 -7.25 15.28
N ARG A 145 -23.51 -8.49 15.01
CA ARG A 145 -22.83 -9.35 15.98
C ARG A 145 -21.36 -9.58 15.61
N ILE A 146 -20.57 -9.84 16.63
CA ILE A 146 -19.17 -10.26 16.52
C ILE A 146 -19.12 -11.75 16.79
N TYR A 147 -18.56 -12.51 15.85
CA TYR A 147 -18.39 -13.95 15.98
C TYR A 147 -16.94 -14.29 16.29
N ARG A 148 -16.71 -15.35 17.07
CA ARG A 148 -15.39 -15.95 17.33
C ARG A 148 -15.45 -17.46 17.13
N ARG A 149 -14.30 -18.09 16.97
CA ARG A 149 -14.17 -19.55 17.11
C ARG A 149 -13.91 -19.93 18.56
N VAL A 150 -14.38 -21.11 18.95
CA VAL A 150 -14.07 -21.73 20.25
C VAL A 150 -13.72 -23.19 20.02
N ALA A 151 -12.80 -23.74 20.82
CA ALA A 151 -12.27 -25.10 20.64
C ALA A 151 -13.35 -26.17 20.50
N GLU A 152 -14.44 -26.00 21.26
CA GLU A 152 -15.44 -27.03 21.52
C GLU A 152 -16.62 -26.97 20.54
N SER A 153 -16.63 -26.01 19.60
CA SER A 153 -17.72 -25.83 18.64
C SER A 153 -17.21 -25.74 17.22
N ALA A 154 -17.76 -26.57 16.34
CA ALA A 154 -17.57 -26.47 14.88
C ALA A 154 -18.09 -25.13 14.34
N GLU A 155 -19.17 -24.61 14.94
CA GLU A 155 -19.83 -23.39 14.50
C GLU A 155 -19.34 -22.14 15.26
N PRO A 156 -19.22 -20.98 14.58
CA PRO A 156 -18.91 -19.70 15.21
C PRO A 156 -19.90 -19.29 16.31
N VAL A 157 -19.36 -18.80 17.43
CA VAL A 157 -20.12 -18.37 18.60
C VAL A 157 -20.14 -16.85 18.72
N ILE A 158 -21.27 -16.29 19.13
CA ILE A 158 -21.43 -14.84 19.37
C ILE A 158 -20.54 -14.41 20.54
N GLU A 159 -19.87 -13.28 20.39
CA GLU A 159 -19.19 -12.60 21.51
C GLU A 159 -20.13 -11.81 22.37
N THR A 160 -20.10 -12.12 23.66
CA THR A 160 -20.81 -11.38 24.70
C THR A 160 -19.92 -11.03 25.88
N ASP A 161 -18.73 -11.63 25.99
CA ASP A 161 -17.75 -11.30 27.01
C ASP A 161 -17.13 -9.94 26.71
N ARG A 162 -17.35 -8.99 27.63
CA ARG A 162 -16.80 -7.63 27.54
C ARG A 162 -15.28 -7.60 27.53
N TYR A 163 -14.62 -8.52 28.22
CA TYR A 163 -13.16 -8.57 28.25
C TYR A 163 -12.59 -8.93 26.88
N GLN A 164 -13.12 -9.97 26.25
CA GLN A 164 -12.71 -10.40 24.91
C GLN A 164 -13.04 -9.34 23.85
N LEU A 165 -14.20 -8.67 23.96
CA LEU A 165 -14.51 -7.50 23.13
C LEU A 165 -13.47 -6.39 23.29
N GLY A 166 -13.06 -6.09 24.53
CA GLY A 166 -12.00 -5.13 24.81
C GLY A 166 -10.70 -5.47 24.08
N LEU A 167 -10.26 -6.73 24.16
CA LEU A 167 -9.06 -7.22 23.46
C LEU A 167 -9.16 -7.10 21.93
N LEU A 168 -10.35 -7.24 21.35
CA LEU A 168 -10.56 -7.02 19.91
C LEU A 168 -10.40 -5.55 19.54
N TRP A 169 -10.99 -4.63 20.31
CA TRP A 169 -10.85 -3.20 20.09
C TRP A 169 -9.42 -2.70 20.28
N ASP A 170 -8.73 -3.23 21.30
CA ASP A 170 -7.34 -2.88 21.57
C ASP A 170 -6.43 -3.28 20.41
N ARG A 171 -6.70 -4.38 19.70
CA ARG A 171 -5.93 -4.76 18.50
C ARG A 171 -5.94 -3.68 17.41
N ARG A 172 -7.12 -3.15 17.05
CA ARG A 172 -7.22 -2.06 16.08
C ARG A 172 -6.54 -0.79 16.60
N LYS A 173 -6.74 -0.46 17.88
CA LYS A 173 -6.11 0.71 18.51
C LYS A 173 -4.58 0.63 18.45
N GLU A 174 -4.00 -0.51 18.79
CA GLU A 174 -2.57 -0.74 18.71
C GLU A 174 -2.03 -0.59 17.28
N MET A 175 -2.79 -1.07 16.29
CA MET A 175 -2.41 -0.92 14.89
C MET A 175 -2.46 0.55 14.45
N ASN A 176 -3.53 1.27 14.80
CA ASN A 176 -3.65 2.70 14.51
C ASN A 176 -2.52 3.51 15.17
N GLU A 177 -2.14 3.18 16.41
CA GLU A 177 -0.99 3.82 17.06
C GLU A 177 0.36 3.47 16.39
N LYS A 178 0.50 2.28 15.79
CA LYS A 178 1.68 1.96 14.96
C LYS A 178 1.71 2.78 13.68
N TYR A 179 0.58 2.95 12.99
CA TYR A 179 0.48 3.83 11.81
C TYR A 179 0.75 5.28 12.18
N LYS A 180 0.13 5.79 13.24
CA LYS A 180 0.34 7.15 13.73
C LYS A 180 1.82 7.41 14.00
N ARG A 181 2.50 6.53 14.75
CA ARG A 181 3.94 6.64 15.01
C ARG A 181 4.78 6.64 13.74
N TRP A 182 4.43 5.82 12.76
CA TRP A 182 5.11 5.79 11.47
C TRP A 182 4.91 7.09 10.67
N ILE A 183 3.67 7.58 10.62
CA ILE A 183 3.27 8.79 9.87
C ILE A 183 3.86 10.05 10.50
N VAL A 184 3.88 10.19 11.83
CA VAL A 184 4.39 11.42 12.49
C VAL A 184 5.90 11.46 12.64
N ARG A 185 6.61 10.38 12.27
CA ARG A 185 8.06 10.29 12.40
C ARG A 185 8.75 11.41 11.63
N LYS A 186 9.74 12.04 12.25
CA LYS A 186 10.55 13.08 11.61
C LYS A 186 11.86 12.50 11.09
N PRO A 187 12.45 13.09 10.04
CA PRO A 187 13.78 12.71 9.62
C PRO A 187 14.80 12.96 10.74
N GLU A 188 15.84 12.12 10.78
CA GLU A 188 17.04 12.40 11.57
C GLU A 188 17.76 13.59 10.91
N GLN A 189 17.37 14.81 11.29
CA GLN A 189 18.06 16.03 10.88
C GLN A 189 19.20 16.30 11.86
N THR A 190 20.35 16.70 11.33
CA THR A 190 21.46 17.19 12.16
C THR A 190 21.06 18.48 12.86
N ILE A 191 21.67 18.73 14.02
CA ILE A 191 21.49 19.95 14.83
C ILE A 191 21.79 21.22 14.01
N ASP A 192 22.60 21.10 12.95
CA ASP A 192 23.09 22.20 12.13
C ASP A 192 22.23 22.51 10.87
N GLN A 193 21.15 21.75 10.60
CA GLN A 193 20.18 22.05 9.53
C GLN A 193 18.72 22.06 10.00
N PRO A 194 18.35 22.85 11.03
CA PRO A 194 16.95 23.00 11.40
C PRO A 194 16.20 23.75 10.29
N GLY A 195 15.15 23.12 9.74
CA GLY A 195 14.19 23.80 8.87
C GLY A 195 14.39 23.64 7.37
N THR A 196 15.29 22.76 6.90
CA THR A 196 15.32 22.36 5.48
C THR A 196 13.97 21.73 5.12
N PRO A 197 13.26 22.23 4.08
CA PRO A 197 12.03 21.63 3.63
C PRO A 197 12.26 20.24 3.07
N TYR A 198 11.34 19.34 3.39
CA TYR A 198 11.41 17.97 2.92
C TYR A 198 10.01 17.43 2.67
N ALA A 199 9.94 16.41 1.82
CA ALA A 199 8.79 15.57 1.67
C ALA A 199 9.06 14.15 2.14
N ARG A 200 8.00 13.51 2.62
CA ARG A 200 7.94 12.08 2.89
C ARG A 200 6.88 11.46 2.02
N ILE A 201 7.24 10.40 1.33
CA ILE A 201 6.32 9.54 0.59
C ILE A 201 6.22 8.24 1.36
N LEU A 202 5.00 7.82 1.66
CA LEU A 202 4.71 6.57 2.33
C LEU A 202 3.89 5.71 1.37
N PHE A 203 4.44 4.55 1.00
CA PHE A 203 3.72 3.49 0.33
C PHE A 203 3.52 2.32 1.28
N ASP A 204 2.31 1.76 1.25
CA ASP A 204 1.94 0.56 1.99
C ASP A 204 1.17 -0.40 1.06
N ALA A 205 1.80 -1.53 0.75
CA ALA A 205 1.24 -2.58 -0.10
C ALA A 205 0.41 -3.62 0.68
N ASP A 206 0.43 -3.57 2.01
CA ASP A 206 -0.36 -4.46 2.86
C ASP A 206 -0.95 -3.67 4.04
N PRO A 207 -1.96 -2.81 3.80
CA PRO A 207 -2.60 -2.04 4.85
C PRO A 207 -3.03 -2.91 6.03
N TYR A 208 -2.76 -2.42 7.23
CA TYR A 208 -2.88 -3.15 8.50
C TYR A 208 -2.01 -4.40 8.66
N HIS A 209 -1.14 -4.77 7.71
CA HIS A 209 -0.48 -6.08 7.64
C HIS A 209 -1.49 -7.22 7.52
N ALA A 210 -2.55 -7.01 6.73
CA ALA A 210 -3.68 -7.91 6.66
C ALA A 210 -3.32 -9.28 6.05
N SER A 211 -2.47 -9.29 5.02
CA SER A 211 -1.93 -10.52 4.42
C SER A 211 -0.71 -11.07 5.15
N GLY A 212 0.01 -10.22 5.91
CA GLY A 212 1.22 -10.61 6.61
C GLY A 212 2.41 -10.85 5.66
N LYS A 213 2.29 -10.44 4.40
CA LYS A 213 3.36 -10.55 3.40
C LYS A 213 4.54 -9.67 3.79
N THR A 214 5.74 -10.12 3.44
CA THR A 214 6.98 -9.37 3.70
C THR A 214 7.81 -9.33 2.43
N TRP A 215 8.79 -8.41 2.38
CA TRP A 215 9.63 -8.25 1.20
C TRP A 215 10.40 -9.53 0.85
N GLY A 216 10.86 -10.31 1.83
CA GLY A 216 11.66 -11.51 1.56
C GLY A 216 12.96 -11.25 0.77
N LEU A 217 13.40 -9.99 0.66
CA LEU A 217 14.56 -9.57 -0.11
C LEU A 217 15.84 -9.58 0.74
N SER A 218 16.94 -10.04 0.16
CA SER A 218 18.28 -9.83 0.70
C SER A 218 18.76 -8.41 0.47
N LEU A 219 19.81 -8.00 1.21
CA LEU A 219 20.44 -6.69 1.04
C LEU A 219 20.99 -6.52 -0.40
N ASP A 220 21.57 -7.57 -0.97
CA ASP A 220 22.10 -7.57 -2.34
C ASP A 220 20.99 -7.41 -3.37
N GLN A 221 19.86 -8.12 -3.21
CA GLN A 221 18.70 -7.96 -4.08
C GLN A 221 18.15 -6.54 -4.05
N VAL A 222 18.09 -5.91 -2.87
CA VAL A 222 17.71 -4.50 -2.74
C VAL A 222 18.71 -3.60 -3.46
N ARG A 223 20.01 -3.80 -3.24
CA ARG A 223 21.08 -3.02 -3.87
C ARG A 223 21.00 -3.08 -5.39
N ASP A 224 20.89 -4.28 -5.94
CA ASP A 224 20.79 -4.50 -7.39
C ASP A 224 19.51 -3.88 -7.96
N THR A 225 18.42 -3.93 -7.19
CA THR A 225 17.15 -3.32 -7.61
C THR A 225 17.27 -1.78 -7.66
N LEU A 226 17.81 -1.16 -6.61
CA LEU A 226 17.97 0.30 -6.53
C LEU A 226 18.98 0.84 -7.55
N ASN A 227 20.08 0.12 -7.79
CA ASN A 227 21.22 0.56 -8.59
C ASN A 227 21.30 -0.05 -9.99
N THR A 228 20.21 -0.56 -10.53
CA THR A 228 20.20 -1.17 -11.88
C THR A 228 20.68 -0.19 -12.98
N ASN A 229 21.15 -0.76 -14.09
CA ASN A 229 21.42 -0.02 -15.32
C ASN A 229 20.23 -0.03 -16.30
N ASP A 230 19.18 -0.80 -16.00
CA ASP A 230 18.01 -0.95 -16.87
C ASP A 230 16.85 -0.04 -16.44
N GLY A 231 16.51 0.95 -17.27
CA GLY A 231 15.42 1.90 -17.04
C GLY A 231 15.72 3.04 -16.05
N PRO A 232 14.68 3.77 -15.61
CA PRO A 232 14.82 4.85 -14.62
C PRO A 232 15.41 4.35 -13.31
N ARG A 233 16.42 5.06 -12.79
CA ARG A 233 17.13 4.68 -11.56
C ARG A 233 17.35 5.85 -10.62
N ILE A 234 17.44 5.53 -9.33
CA ILE A 234 17.88 6.45 -8.28
C ILE A 234 19.06 5.76 -7.60
N PRO A 235 20.31 6.07 -8.01
CA PRO A 235 21.46 5.43 -7.43
C PRO A 235 21.57 5.78 -5.94
N MET A 236 21.94 4.79 -5.13
CA MET A 236 22.08 4.88 -3.68
C MET A 236 23.48 4.42 -3.31
N GLU A 237 24.27 5.26 -2.62
CA GLU A 237 25.65 4.91 -2.27
C GLU A 237 25.71 4.01 -1.04
N THR A 238 24.87 4.27 -0.04
CA THR A 238 24.90 3.54 1.24
C THR A 238 23.62 2.76 1.44
N ILE A 239 23.73 1.43 1.60
CA ILE A 239 22.59 0.53 1.82
C ILE A 239 22.93 -0.44 2.96
N TYR A 240 22.13 -0.46 4.02
CA TYR A 240 22.42 -1.23 5.23
C TYR A 240 21.15 -1.60 6.01
N HIS A 241 21.30 -2.57 6.93
CA HIS A 241 20.22 -2.96 7.84
C HIS A 241 20.11 -2.02 9.04
N SER A 242 18.88 -1.79 9.48
CA SER A 242 18.53 -1.07 10.71
C SER A 242 17.43 -1.83 11.46
N ASN A 243 17.10 -1.39 12.67
CA ASN A 243 15.93 -1.86 13.41
C ASN A 243 14.58 -1.53 12.72
N LEU A 244 14.59 -0.65 11.72
CA LEU A 244 13.41 -0.23 10.96
C LEU A 244 13.26 -0.97 9.62
N GLY A 245 14.25 -1.80 9.24
CA GLY A 245 14.33 -2.45 7.93
C GLY A 245 15.62 -2.09 7.20
N ILE A 246 15.58 -2.08 5.86
CA ILE A 246 16.74 -1.70 5.03
C ILE A 246 16.68 -0.21 4.75
N ILE A 247 17.78 0.50 5.00
CA ILE A 247 17.95 1.92 4.72
C ILE A 247 18.88 2.06 3.53
N ALA A 248 18.46 2.82 2.53
CA ALA A 248 19.28 3.24 1.40
C ALA A 248 19.35 4.77 1.36
N ARG A 249 20.55 5.35 1.23
CA ARG A 249 20.77 6.80 1.27
C ARG A 249 21.60 7.27 0.09
N GLN A 250 21.21 8.44 -0.42
CA GLN A 250 22.09 9.31 -1.15
C GLN A 250 22.91 10.16 -0.18
N THR A 251 24.23 10.03 -0.20
CA THR A 251 25.13 10.91 0.56
C THR A 251 25.59 12.02 -0.37
N SER A 252 25.12 13.25 -0.15
CA SER A 252 25.43 14.42 -0.97
C SER A 252 26.92 14.78 -1.04
N SER A 253 27.74 14.18 -0.17
CA SER A 253 29.19 14.30 -0.18
C SER A 253 29.85 13.01 0.33
N LEU A 254 30.97 12.61 -0.29
CA LEU A 254 31.88 11.59 0.24
C LEU A 254 32.52 12.00 1.58
N THR A 255 32.38 13.26 1.99
CA THR A 255 33.00 13.81 3.20
C THR A 255 32.00 14.30 4.25
N ARG A 256 30.71 14.42 3.92
CA ARG A 256 29.65 14.87 4.84
C ARG A 256 28.47 13.91 4.80
N HIS A 257 28.63 12.78 5.49
CA HIS A 257 27.61 11.72 5.55
C HIS A 257 26.38 12.13 6.37
N GLU A 258 26.51 13.19 7.16
CA GLU A 258 25.47 13.77 7.99
C GLU A 258 24.48 14.66 7.22
N ASP A 259 24.80 15.06 5.99
CA ASP A 259 23.91 15.89 5.18
C ASP A 259 22.61 15.13 4.82
N PHE A 260 21.49 15.86 4.86
CA PHE A 260 20.17 15.30 4.55
C PHE A 260 20.00 15.14 3.04
N GLY A 261 20.21 13.91 2.55
CA GLY A 261 19.97 13.50 1.17
C GLY A 261 18.73 12.61 1.03
N LEU A 262 18.43 12.24 -0.22
CA LEU A 262 17.36 11.29 -0.53
C LEU A 262 17.56 9.99 0.25
N THR A 263 16.57 9.61 1.05
CA THR A 263 16.65 8.43 1.91
C THR A 263 15.45 7.53 1.67
N ILE A 264 15.68 6.26 1.37
CA ILE A 264 14.67 5.23 1.22
C ILE A 264 14.75 4.28 2.41
N LEU A 265 13.61 3.98 3.00
CA LEU A 265 13.44 3.00 4.07
C LEU A 265 12.47 1.92 3.60
N ILE A 266 13.00 0.71 3.44
CA ILE A 266 12.26 -0.49 3.08
C ILE A 266 11.95 -1.22 4.39
N GLY A 267 10.75 -0.96 4.91
CA GLY A 267 10.31 -1.41 6.22
C GLY A 267 9.66 -2.80 6.22
N SER A 268 9.29 -3.28 7.41
CA SER A 268 8.51 -4.51 7.55
C SER A 268 7.11 -4.40 6.91
N GLY A 269 6.58 -5.50 6.39
CA GLY A 269 5.20 -5.59 5.90
C GLY A 269 4.92 -4.71 4.69
N LEU A 270 5.77 -4.83 3.67
CA LEU A 270 5.67 -4.16 2.38
C LEU A 270 5.63 -2.63 2.43
N ARG A 271 6.05 -2.03 3.55
CA ARG A 271 6.17 -0.58 3.70
C ARG A 271 7.40 -0.07 2.97
N PHE A 272 7.21 1.03 2.26
CA PHE A 272 8.26 1.74 1.57
C PHE A 272 8.11 3.23 1.85
N GLU A 273 9.15 3.82 2.41
CA GLU A 273 9.15 5.23 2.80
C GLU A 273 10.32 5.95 2.16
N VAL A 274 10.07 7.16 1.67
CA VAL A 274 11.08 7.96 1.01
C VAL A 274 11.10 9.35 1.59
N TRP A 275 12.28 9.86 1.92
CA TRP A 275 12.51 11.23 2.38
C TRP A 275 13.25 11.98 1.28
N ILE A 276 12.64 13.06 0.80
CA ILE A 276 13.12 13.86 -0.32
C ILE A 276 13.39 15.27 0.19
N PRO A 277 14.64 15.76 0.20
CA PRO A 277 14.92 17.17 0.40
C PRO A 277 14.25 18.00 -0.70
N ILE A 278 13.55 19.07 -0.34
CA ILE A 278 12.89 19.96 -1.29
C ILE A 278 13.74 21.23 -1.43
N ASN A 279 14.03 21.60 -2.67
CA ASN A 279 14.73 22.83 -2.98
C ASN A 279 13.83 24.03 -2.66
N LEU A 280 14.27 24.85 -1.70
CA LEU A 280 13.63 26.10 -1.31
C LEU A 280 14.53 27.28 -1.66
N LEU A 281 13.98 28.24 -2.37
CA LEU A 281 14.66 29.48 -2.73
C LEU A 281 13.99 30.64 -2.00
N GLU A 282 14.76 31.39 -1.22
CA GLU A 282 14.29 32.63 -0.63
C GLU A 282 14.86 33.82 -1.42
N VAL A 283 13.98 34.65 -1.96
CA VAL A 283 14.36 35.83 -2.75
C VAL A 283 13.69 37.09 -2.23
N THR A 284 14.40 38.21 -2.33
CA THR A 284 13.89 39.56 -2.03
C THR A 284 13.37 40.27 -3.27
N ASP A 285 13.89 39.96 -4.46
CA ASP A 285 13.32 40.38 -5.73
C ASP A 285 12.91 39.13 -6.52
N PRO A 286 11.64 38.98 -6.96
CA PRO A 286 11.23 37.89 -7.83
C PRO A 286 12.13 37.71 -9.05
N LYS A 287 12.79 38.76 -9.56
CA LYS A 287 13.73 38.66 -10.68
C LYS A 287 14.98 37.82 -10.38
N ASP A 288 15.35 37.69 -9.11
CA ASP A 288 16.51 36.88 -8.70
C ASP A 288 16.29 35.38 -8.96
N LEU A 289 15.03 34.96 -9.19
CA LEU A 289 14.67 33.59 -9.56
C LEU A 289 15.16 33.18 -10.97
N LYS A 290 15.50 34.14 -11.84
CA LYS A 290 15.95 33.81 -13.21
C LYS A 290 17.21 32.96 -13.24
N LYS A 291 18.16 33.22 -12.33
CA LYS A 291 19.44 32.49 -12.29
C LYS A 291 19.24 31.01 -11.86
N PRO A 292 18.63 30.72 -10.69
CA PRO A 292 18.43 29.33 -10.26
C PRO A 292 17.48 28.55 -11.19
N PHE A 293 16.51 29.21 -11.82
CA PHE A 293 15.59 28.60 -12.78
C PHE A 293 15.93 28.90 -14.25
N SER A 294 17.20 29.16 -14.56
CA SER A 294 17.65 29.51 -15.92
C SER A 294 17.35 28.46 -16.99
N ARG A 295 17.07 27.22 -16.57
CA ARG A 295 16.70 26.10 -17.45
C ARG A 295 15.19 25.98 -17.67
N CYS A 296 14.36 26.64 -16.86
CA CYS A 296 12.90 26.58 -16.96
C CYS A 296 12.39 27.50 -18.08
N LYS A 297 11.54 26.98 -18.95
CA LYS A 297 11.04 27.68 -20.14
C LYS A 297 10.09 28.83 -19.79
N ASN A 298 9.27 28.65 -18.74
CA ASN A 298 8.20 29.58 -18.39
C ASN A 298 8.50 30.40 -17.12
N ILE A 299 9.77 30.48 -16.70
CA ILE A 299 10.15 31.22 -15.49
C ILE A 299 9.78 32.70 -15.56
N ASP A 300 9.93 33.34 -16.73
CA ASP A 300 9.60 34.75 -16.90
C ASP A 300 8.12 35.02 -16.62
N ASN A 301 7.22 34.13 -17.06
CA ASN A 301 5.80 34.22 -16.75
C ASN A 301 5.55 34.11 -15.24
N PHE A 302 6.16 33.12 -14.57
CA PHE A 302 6.02 32.97 -13.13
C PHE A 302 6.53 34.20 -12.35
N ILE A 303 7.64 34.81 -12.77
CA ILE A 303 8.15 36.06 -12.20
C ILE A 303 7.15 37.20 -12.39
N GLU A 304 6.54 37.32 -13.57
CA GLU A 304 5.51 38.33 -13.80
C GLU A 304 4.31 38.16 -12.86
N ILE A 305 3.84 36.93 -12.65
CA ILE A 305 2.76 36.61 -11.71
C ILE A 305 3.16 37.06 -10.28
N LEU A 306 4.38 36.73 -9.85
CA LEU A 306 4.91 37.15 -8.55
C LEU A 306 4.99 38.67 -8.41
N VAL A 307 5.48 39.38 -9.42
CA VAL A 307 5.55 40.85 -9.40
C VAL A 307 4.15 41.47 -9.33
N ARG A 308 3.19 40.96 -10.10
CA ARG A 308 1.79 41.42 -10.07
C ARG A 308 1.15 41.19 -8.69
N SER A 309 1.53 40.12 -7.99
CA SER A 309 1.08 39.83 -6.62
C SER A 309 1.68 40.77 -5.55
N ARG A 310 2.64 41.64 -5.92
CA ARG A 310 3.34 42.57 -5.00
C ARG A 310 4.10 41.87 -3.86
N SER A 311 4.55 40.63 -4.08
CA SER A 311 5.33 39.86 -3.11
C SER A 311 6.75 40.46 -2.98
N LYS A 312 7.11 40.94 -1.78
CA LYS A 312 8.43 41.56 -1.49
C LYS A 312 9.49 40.60 -0.95
N LYS A 313 9.07 39.52 -0.29
CA LYS A 313 9.94 38.44 0.15
C LYS A 313 9.19 37.16 -0.16
N THR A 314 9.73 36.36 -1.06
CA THR A 314 9.06 35.16 -1.55
C THR A 314 9.92 33.96 -1.25
N ARG A 315 9.30 32.94 -0.67
CA ARG A 315 9.87 31.60 -0.55
C ARG A 315 9.27 30.77 -1.68
N VAL A 316 10.10 30.20 -2.55
CA VAL A 316 9.64 29.40 -3.70
C VAL A 316 10.11 27.97 -3.51
N ILE A 317 9.17 27.02 -3.56
CA ILE A 317 9.47 25.59 -3.59
C ILE A 317 9.55 25.13 -5.04
N ASP A 318 10.67 24.54 -5.42
CA ASP A 318 10.83 23.92 -6.74
C ASP A 318 10.26 22.50 -6.74
N LEU A 319 9.19 22.27 -7.51
CA LEU A 319 8.56 20.95 -7.66
C LEU A 319 8.95 20.25 -8.97
N ASN A 320 9.72 20.89 -9.86
CA ASN A 320 10.06 20.30 -11.16
C ASN A 320 10.86 19.00 -11.02
N GLN A 321 11.83 18.99 -10.10
CA GLN A 321 12.62 17.79 -9.81
C GLN A 321 11.82 16.71 -9.08
N ILE A 322 10.82 17.10 -8.28
CA ILE A 322 10.01 16.17 -7.50
C ILE A 322 9.24 15.23 -8.41
N PHE A 323 8.68 15.71 -9.53
CA PHE A 323 7.97 14.85 -10.47
C PHE A 323 8.85 13.72 -11.02
N GLY A 324 10.07 14.04 -11.46
CA GLY A 324 11.04 13.06 -11.97
C GLY A 324 11.46 12.06 -10.89
N ILE A 325 11.70 12.53 -9.66
CA ILE A 325 12.04 11.69 -8.51
C ILE A 325 10.89 10.73 -8.19
N VAL A 326 9.66 11.23 -8.03
CA VAL A 326 8.47 10.44 -7.67
C VAL A 326 8.16 9.39 -8.75
N THR A 327 8.27 9.77 -10.02
CA THR A 327 8.09 8.83 -11.14
C THR A 327 9.13 7.71 -11.08
N THR A 328 10.40 8.05 -10.85
CA THR A 328 11.46 7.04 -10.77
C THR A 328 11.31 6.15 -9.53
N LEU A 329 10.93 6.72 -8.37
CA LEU A 329 10.64 5.95 -7.15
C LEU A 329 9.51 4.95 -7.36
N SER A 330 8.50 5.29 -8.16
CA SER A 330 7.39 4.40 -8.48
C SER A 330 7.84 3.19 -9.32
N HIS A 331 8.76 3.39 -10.26
CA HIS A 331 9.41 2.30 -11.00
C HIS A 331 10.26 1.43 -10.08
N VAL A 332 11.03 2.05 -9.18
CA VAL A 332 11.86 1.33 -8.21
C VAL A 332 11.00 0.48 -7.27
N TYR A 333 9.93 1.05 -6.74
CA TYR A 333 9.02 0.37 -5.83
C TYR A 333 8.33 -0.85 -6.48
N THR A 334 7.80 -0.69 -7.70
CA THR A 334 7.20 -1.81 -8.44
C THR A 334 8.21 -2.90 -8.79
N ARG A 335 9.47 -2.55 -9.07
CA ARG A 335 10.55 -3.51 -9.24
C ARG A 335 10.89 -4.26 -7.96
N LEU A 336 10.89 -3.60 -6.80
CA LEU A 336 11.07 -4.27 -5.51
C LEU A 336 9.96 -5.29 -5.25
N LEU A 337 8.70 -4.94 -5.54
CA LEU A 337 7.57 -5.88 -5.42
C LEU A 337 7.75 -7.11 -6.32
N ARG A 338 8.18 -6.92 -7.57
CA ARG A 338 8.47 -8.02 -8.49
C ARG A 338 9.64 -8.89 -8.05
N SER A 339 10.74 -8.28 -7.59
CA SER A 339 11.89 -9.02 -7.06
C SER A 339 11.53 -9.84 -5.82
N ALA A 340 10.51 -9.41 -5.08
CA ALA A 340 9.94 -10.13 -3.95
C ALA A 340 8.91 -11.22 -4.36
N ASN A 341 8.64 -11.38 -5.67
CA ASN A 341 7.56 -12.21 -6.21
C ASN A 341 6.17 -11.87 -5.65
N LEU A 342 5.90 -10.58 -5.49
CA LEU A 342 4.65 -10.06 -4.94
C LEU A 342 3.79 -9.43 -6.03
N GLU A 343 2.62 -9.99 -6.24
CA GLU A 343 1.56 -9.38 -7.05
C GLU A 343 0.65 -8.57 -6.13
N ILE A 344 0.87 -7.26 -6.09
CA ILE A 344 0.08 -6.32 -5.31
C ILE A 344 -0.73 -5.46 -6.28
N PRO A 345 -2.07 -5.57 -6.28
CA PRO A 345 -2.93 -4.83 -7.22
C PRO A 345 -3.22 -3.40 -6.77
N VAL A 346 -3.10 -3.09 -5.48
CA VAL A 346 -3.43 -1.78 -4.90
C VAL A 346 -2.40 -1.42 -3.85
N VAL A 347 -1.94 -0.18 -3.86
CA VAL A 347 -0.98 0.36 -2.88
C VAL A 347 -1.56 1.62 -2.27
N GLY A 348 -1.53 1.71 -0.95
CA GLY A 348 -1.85 2.93 -0.23
C GLY A 348 -0.69 3.93 -0.35
N ALA A 349 -0.98 5.16 -0.72
CA ALA A 349 -0.02 6.26 -0.81
C ALA A 349 -0.39 7.42 0.11
N LYS A 350 0.63 8.03 0.72
CA LYS A 350 0.50 9.27 1.50
C LYS A 350 1.73 10.13 1.31
N VAL A 351 1.52 11.43 1.15
CA VAL A 351 2.58 12.43 1.03
C VAL A 351 2.49 13.39 2.21
N ILE A 352 3.65 13.70 2.78
CA ILE A 352 3.79 14.67 3.87
C ILE A 352 4.87 15.66 3.47
N CYS A 353 4.54 16.95 3.36
CA CYS A 353 5.51 18.02 3.18
C CYS A 353 5.74 18.71 4.53
N SER A 354 6.97 19.12 4.83
CA SER A 354 7.34 19.76 6.10
C SER A 354 8.31 20.91 5.91
N SER A 355 8.28 21.86 6.83
CA SER A 355 9.00 23.15 6.76
C SER A 355 8.60 24.02 5.55
N VAL A 356 7.37 23.88 5.07
CA VAL A 356 6.89 24.52 3.81
C VAL A 356 6.08 25.80 4.03
N MET A 357 5.92 26.29 5.26
CA MET A 357 5.06 27.45 5.55
C MET A 357 5.44 28.70 4.75
N TYR A 358 4.46 29.46 4.28
CA TYR A 358 4.62 30.69 3.49
C TYR A 358 5.47 30.53 2.22
N SER A 359 5.46 29.35 1.64
CA SER A 359 6.09 29.10 0.35
C SER A 359 5.08 29.04 -0.79
N VAL A 360 5.52 29.47 -1.96
CA VAL A 360 4.79 29.38 -3.23
C VAL A 360 5.40 28.25 -4.03
N PRO A 361 4.66 27.18 -4.35
CA PRO A 361 5.18 26.12 -5.19
C PRO A 361 5.32 26.58 -6.66
N PHE A 362 6.40 26.17 -7.30
CA PHE A 362 6.68 26.43 -8.70
C PHE A 362 6.79 25.12 -9.49
N ILE A 363 6.04 25.04 -10.59
CA ILE A 363 6.13 24.00 -11.61
C ILE A 363 6.17 24.71 -12.96
N ASP A 364 7.12 24.34 -13.80
CA ASP A 364 7.34 24.88 -15.14
C ASP A 364 6.34 24.31 -16.16
N SER A 365 5.05 24.46 -15.87
CA SER A 365 3.94 23.92 -16.66
C SER A 365 2.98 25.05 -17.05
N PRO A 366 2.80 25.34 -18.35
CA PRO A 366 1.90 26.41 -18.80
C PRO A 366 0.46 26.27 -18.30
N PRO A 367 -0.17 25.08 -18.26
CA PRO A 367 -1.49 24.89 -17.65
C PRO A 367 -1.56 25.34 -16.19
N ILE A 368 -0.53 25.07 -15.38
CA ILE A 368 -0.47 25.46 -13.97
C ILE A 368 -0.31 26.98 -13.85
N LEU A 369 0.60 27.57 -14.62
CA LEU A 369 0.83 29.02 -14.59
C LEU A 369 -0.41 29.82 -15.01
N LYS A 370 -1.15 29.35 -16.04
CA LYS A 370 -2.44 29.92 -16.42
C LYS A 370 -3.47 29.88 -15.28
N ARG A 371 -3.45 28.82 -14.46
CA ARG A 371 -4.30 28.75 -13.26
C ARG A 371 -3.85 29.75 -12.20
N PHE A 372 -2.55 29.93 -11.99
CA PHE A 372 -2.04 30.94 -11.06
C PHE A 372 -2.42 32.36 -11.48
N GLU A 373 -2.39 32.66 -12.78
CA GLU A 373 -2.87 33.94 -13.31
C GLU A 373 -4.37 34.14 -13.06
N LYS A 374 -5.17 33.08 -13.24
CA LYS A 374 -6.64 33.14 -13.13
C LYS A 374 -7.14 33.21 -11.69
N TYR A 375 -6.54 32.41 -10.79
CA TYR A 375 -7.06 32.19 -9.43
C TYR A 375 -6.14 32.74 -8.33
N GLY A 376 -4.95 33.23 -8.68
CA GLY A 376 -3.94 33.68 -7.74
C GLY A 376 -2.90 32.63 -7.41
N LEU A 377 -1.83 33.06 -6.74
CA LEU A 377 -0.73 32.18 -6.34
C LEU A 377 -1.12 31.33 -5.13
N PRO A 378 -0.87 30.00 -5.18
CA PRO A 378 -0.99 29.17 -4.00
C PRO A 378 0.07 29.55 -2.97
N LEU A 379 -0.32 29.54 -1.70
CA LEU A 379 0.57 29.80 -0.57
C LEU A 379 0.36 28.70 0.47
N ALA A 380 1.43 27.99 0.82
CA ALA A 380 1.38 27.05 1.92
C ALA A 380 1.16 27.80 3.24
N LEU A 381 0.05 27.56 3.94
CA LEU A 381 -0.29 28.29 5.17
C LEU A 381 0.13 27.57 6.45
N THR A 382 0.52 26.29 6.35
CA THR A 382 0.96 25.47 7.48
C THR A 382 2.39 25.02 7.28
N ASP A 383 3.08 24.76 8.38
CA ASP A 383 4.46 24.26 8.36
C ASP A 383 4.59 22.86 7.80
N ALA A 384 3.59 22.03 8.05
CA ALA A 384 3.47 20.72 7.46
C ALA A 384 2.10 20.53 6.81
N THR A 385 2.09 19.77 5.71
CA THR A 385 0.87 19.34 5.03
C THR A 385 0.92 17.83 4.84
N MET A 386 -0.24 17.18 4.87
CA MET A 386 -0.37 15.74 4.79
C MET A 386 -1.55 15.40 3.91
N VAL A 387 -1.30 14.62 2.86
CA VAL A 387 -2.32 14.27 1.87
C VAL A 387 -2.24 12.77 1.54
N PRO A 388 -3.34 12.02 1.70
CA PRO A 388 -4.59 12.43 2.35
C PRO A 388 -4.40 12.67 3.85
N TYR A 389 -5.31 13.41 4.48
CA TYR A 389 -5.26 13.66 5.92
C TYR A 389 -5.66 12.41 6.72
N GLY A 390 -5.06 12.21 7.90
CA GLY A 390 -5.35 11.09 8.81
C GLY A 390 -4.12 10.28 9.20
N TYR A 391 -4.25 9.48 10.26
CA TYR A 391 -3.13 8.82 10.93
C TYR A 391 -3.28 7.28 11.05
N ASP A 392 -4.29 6.72 10.40
CA ASP A 392 -4.55 5.27 10.32
C ASP A 392 -4.29 4.77 8.89
N ALA A 393 -4.42 3.46 8.69
CA ALA A 393 -4.19 2.87 7.37
C ALA A 393 -5.30 3.25 6.37
N ASP A 394 -6.54 3.45 6.83
CA ASP A 394 -7.67 3.85 5.97
C ASP A 394 -7.49 5.25 5.38
N SER A 395 -6.65 6.08 5.99
CA SER A 395 -6.34 7.43 5.51
C SER A 395 -5.36 7.51 4.33
N PHE A 396 -4.93 6.37 3.76
CA PHE A 396 -4.06 6.35 2.58
C PHE A 396 -4.89 6.43 1.30
N GLN A 397 -4.36 7.08 0.27
CA GLN A 397 -4.98 7.05 -1.05
C GLN A 397 -4.65 5.72 -1.71
N GLU A 398 -5.66 4.93 -2.03
CA GLU A 398 -5.47 3.72 -2.83
C GLU A 398 -5.10 4.10 -4.27
N ILE A 399 -4.02 3.50 -4.77
CA ILE A 399 -3.57 3.61 -6.14
C ILE A 399 -3.48 2.19 -6.72
N ASN A 400 -4.18 1.97 -7.83
CA ASN A 400 -4.08 0.71 -8.55
C ASN A 400 -2.66 0.55 -9.11
N VAL A 401 -2.07 -0.61 -8.87
CA VAL A 401 -0.79 -1.02 -9.44
C VAL A 401 -1.10 -1.77 -10.73
N PRO A 402 -0.84 -1.16 -11.89
CA PRO A 402 -1.07 -1.84 -13.15
C PRO A 402 -0.11 -3.03 -13.35
N PRO A 403 -0.53 -4.05 -14.11
CA PRO A 403 0.23 -5.30 -14.28
C PRO A 403 1.54 -5.11 -15.06
N SER A 404 1.65 -4.06 -15.90
CA SER A 404 2.79 -3.83 -16.78
C SER A 404 3.87 -2.90 -16.17
N PRO A 405 5.17 -3.10 -16.47
CA PRO A 405 6.24 -2.16 -16.10
C PRO A 405 6.12 -0.77 -16.74
N MET A 406 5.51 -0.65 -17.91
CA MET A 406 5.31 0.64 -18.62
C MET A 406 4.34 1.59 -17.88
N ASP A 407 3.73 1.07 -16.82
CA ASP A 407 2.45 1.47 -16.27
C ASP A 407 2.65 1.96 -14.82
N SER A 408 3.83 1.71 -14.21
CA SER A 408 4.27 2.27 -12.92
C SER A 408 4.34 3.80 -12.90
N LEU A 409 4.29 4.42 -14.08
CA LEU A 409 4.10 5.84 -14.27
C LEU A 409 2.85 6.38 -13.55
N MET A 410 1.75 5.62 -13.56
CA MET A 410 0.49 6.05 -12.94
C MET A 410 0.65 6.25 -11.43
N ILE A 411 1.39 5.36 -10.76
CA ILE A 411 1.71 5.53 -9.34
C ILE A 411 2.47 6.83 -9.11
N GLY A 412 3.43 7.16 -9.99
CA GLY A 412 4.20 8.39 -9.91
C GLY A 412 3.33 9.63 -10.08
N VAL A 413 2.45 9.63 -11.08
CA VAL A 413 1.53 10.74 -11.37
C VAL A 413 0.54 10.96 -10.24
N PHE A 414 -0.13 9.90 -9.75
CA PHE A 414 -1.05 10.01 -8.61
C PHE A 414 -0.33 10.45 -7.33
N THR A 415 0.89 9.96 -7.09
CA THR A 415 1.68 10.40 -5.94
C THR A 415 2.07 11.87 -6.06
N PHE A 416 2.46 12.34 -7.24
CA PHE A 416 2.77 13.75 -7.49
C PHE A 416 1.54 14.66 -7.33
N GLU A 417 0.35 14.20 -7.72
CA GLU A 417 -0.90 14.91 -7.44
C GLU A 417 -1.11 15.11 -5.93
N LEU A 418 -0.75 14.15 -5.07
CA LEU A 418 -0.81 14.32 -3.62
C LEU A 418 0.14 15.44 -3.12
N PHE A 419 1.34 15.56 -3.70
CA PHE A 419 2.25 16.68 -3.43
C PHE A 419 1.61 18.02 -3.80
N CYS A 420 1.06 18.11 -5.01
CA CYS A 420 0.42 19.32 -5.53
C CYS A 420 -0.74 19.76 -4.63
N ARG A 421 -1.65 18.84 -4.31
CA ARG A 421 -2.76 19.10 -3.38
C ARG A 421 -2.25 19.56 -2.01
N GLY A 422 -1.18 18.95 -1.52
CA GLY A 422 -0.54 19.32 -0.25
C GLY A 422 0.03 20.73 -0.23
N LEU A 423 0.32 21.33 -1.39
CA LEU A 423 0.87 22.67 -1.51
C LEU A 423 -0.14 23.66 -2.12
N GLY A 424 -1.42 23.30 -2.19
CA GLY A 424 -2.50 24.16 -2.69
C GLY A 424 -2.60 24.24 -4.22
N ILE A 425 -1.91 23.36 -4.95
CA ILE A 425 -2.08 23.18 -6.39
C ILE A 425 -3.20 22.15 -6.62
N THR A 426 -4.35 22.60 -7.11
CA THR A 426 -5.50 21.72 -7.34
C THR A 426 -5.57 21.20 -8.76
N GLY A 427 -5.97 19.94 -8.93
CA GLY A 427 -6.63 19.42 -10.13
C GLY A 427 -5.72 19.09 -11.30
N LEU A 428 -4.61 18.37 -11.08
CA LEU A 428 -3.86 17.77 -12.19
C LEU A 428 -4.60 16.55 -12.78
N ILE A 429 -5.45 15.94 -11.96
CA ILE A 429 -6.33 14.82 -12.33
C ILE A 429 -7.77 15.24 -11.97
N PRO A 430 -8.78 15.07 -12.85
CA PRO A 430 -10.18 15.36 -12.54
C PRO A 430 -10.68 14.63 -11.28
N GLU A 431 -11.57 15.25 -10.51
CA GLU A 431 -12.05 14.75 -9.22
C GLU A 431 -12.76 13.39 -9.28
N GLU A 432 -13.26 12.98 -10.46
CA GLU A 432 -14.05 11.75 -10.63
C GLU A 432 -13.24 10.52 -11.09
N GLY A 433 -11.91 10.60 -11.19
CA GLY A 433 -11.09 9.43 -11.54
C GLY A 433 -11.27 8.89 -12.96
N GLU A 434 -12.22 9.41 -13.73
CA GLU A 434 -12.26 9.25 -15.18
C GLU A 434 -11.33 10.28 -15.81
N ILE A 435 -10.30 9.80 -16.52
CA ILE A 435 -9.56 10.58 -17.50
C ILE A 435 -10.51 10.83 -18.69
N THR A 436 -11.56 11.61 -18.48
CA THR A 436 -12.52 11.98 -19.55
C THR A 436 -11.87 12.88 -20.59
N ASP A 437 -10.80 13.57 -20.22
CA ASP A 437 -9.99 14.39 -21.11
C ASP A 437 -8.54 13.89 -21.16
N TYR A 438 -8.35 12.74 -21.83
CA TYR A 438 -7.03 12.16 -22.12
C TYR A 438 -6.09 13.14 -22.82
N VAL A 439 -6.63 14.10 -23.58
CA VAL A 439 -5.84 15.13 -24.27
C VAL A 439 -5.28 16.12 -23.26
N ALA A 440 -6.09 16.65 -22.35
CA ALA A 440 -5.62 17.55 -21.28
C ALA A 440 -4.64 16.86 -20.33
N PHE A 441 -4.88 15.59 -19.97
CA PHE A 441 -3.94 14.80 -19.18
C PHE A 441 -2.61 14.60 -19.92
N LYS A 442 -2.66 14.26 -21.21
CA LYS A 442 -1.46 14.05 -22.03
C LYS A 442 -0.67 15.33 -22.25
N GLU A 443 -1.31 16.46 -22.57
CA GLU A 443 -0.64 17.76 -22.71
C GLU A 443 0.02 18.19 -21.39
N PHE A 444 -0.66 17.97 -20.27
CA PHE A 444 -0.11 18.23 -18.95
C PHE A 444 1.09 17.31 -18.65
N TYR A 445 0.93 16.01 -18.90
CA TYR A 445 1.96 15.01 -18.72
C TYR A 445 3.19 15.28 -19.58
N ASP A 446 3.00 15.60 -20.86
CA ASP A 446 4.08 15.98 -21.78
C ASP A 446 4.78 17.24 -21.26
N SER A 447 4.03 18.22 -20.73
CA SER A 447 4.62 19.41 -20.09
C SER A 447 5.44 19.08 -18.83
N LEU A 448 4.98 18.11 -18.02
CA LEU A 448 5.71 17.65 -16.83
C LEU A 448 6.94 16.81 -17.20
N LEU A 449 6.87 16.00 -18.25
CA LEU A 449 8.02 15.29 -18.78
C LEU A 449 9.05 16.26 -19.32
N GLU A 450 8.64 17.29 -20.07
CA GLU A 450 9.56 18.34 -20.51
C GLU A 450 10.17 19.10 -19.33
N ALA A 451 9.38 19.40 -18.30
CA ALA A 451 9.83 20.02 -17.06
C ALA A 451 10.61 19.06 -16.15
N GLY A 452 10.53 17.74 -16.34
CA GLY A 452 11.21 16.72 -15.56
C GLY A 452 12.47 16.17 -16.25
N GLN A 453 12.56 16.27 -17.58
CA GLN A 453 13.70 15.90 -18.43
C GLN A 453 14.90 16.86 -18.27
N PHE A 454 14.99 17.58 -17.15
CA PHE A 454 16.23 18.18 -16.72
C PHE A 454 17.24 17.05 -16.48
N LYS A 455 18.03 16.76 -17.52
CA LYS A 455 19.23 15.93 -17.46
C LYS A 455 20.06 16.35 -16.25
N GLY A 456 19.93 15.58 -15.18
CA GLY A 456 20.91 15.56 -14.10
C GLY A 456 22.22 15.05 -14.70
N SER A 457 23.24 15.88 -14.58
CA SER A 457 24.65 15.53 -14.70
C SER A 457 25.00 14.30 -13.87
#